data_AF-A0A914D0Z9-F1
#
_entry.id   AF-A0A914D0Z9-F1
#
_cell.length_a   1.000
_cell.length_b   1.000
_cell.length_c   1.000
_cell.angle_alpha   90.00
_cell.angle_beta   90.00
_cell.angle_gamma   90.00
#
_symmetry.space_group_name_H-M   'P 1'
#
loop_
_entity.id
_entity.type
_entity.pdbx_description
1 polymer ?
#
loop_
_entity_poly.entity_id
_entity_poly.type
_entity_poly.pdbx_seq_one_letter_code
_entity_poly.pdbx_strand_id
1 'polypeptide(L)'
;MLLKRKEAKSYGTKKLIEGSYEPGKKALIIEDVVTTGSSIIETVEALRNEGLVCDQVLCVIDREQGGVHKLAAKEIQLHSITSMNAILDFLIEIDFITPQKKAQILEELRAPVALNGNRAICWSLENRKLLLSKNPLNKHIIEIMMSKQTNLCVAADLTKTSEIIELVQKIHPFICALKLHIDIIEDFSWDFITSLQTLAQEHKFVLFEDRKFADTGKTMELQLNKGIYKISSWANMVTVHSVAGDATISTFREVVENQNTAMEGCLLIAELSTEGALTRDFYTKETVEFAKKYPNFVGGFICQKRCHDDPSFFYWTPGVNQEQRGDGAGQQWRSIQQAVTQDKNDIIIVGRAITSAQDVKAEAERYATAGWSSLISRSD
;
A
#
# COMPACT_ATOMS: atom_id res chain seq x y z
N MET A 1 11.04 -8.04 -39.19
CA MET A 1 10.78 -7.56 -37.82
C MET A 1 11.76 -8.26 -36.90
N LEU A 2 12.45 -7.52 -36.04
CA LEU A 2 13.39 -8.05 -35.06
C LEU A 2 12.77 -7.94 -33.68
N LEU A 3 12.95 -8.95 -32.83
CA LEU A 3 12.42 -8.98 -31.47
C LEU A 3 13.58 -8.98 -30.47
N LYS A 4 13.65 -7.98 -29.59
CA LYS A 4 14.59 -7.97 -28.45
C LYS A 4 13.95 -8.67 -27.26
N ARG A 5 14.63 -9.67 -26.68
CA ARG A 5 14.16 -10.37 -25.46
C ARG A 5 14.60 -9.64 -24.20
N LYS A 6 13.85 -9.84 -23.11
CA LYS A 6 14.20 -9.32 -21.77
C LYS A 6 15.42 -10.02 -21.15
N GLU A 7 15.63 -11.31 -21.45
CA GLU A 7 16.79 -12.08 -21.00
C GLU A 7 17.30 -13.01 -22.13
N ALA A 8 18.61 -13.30 -22.12
CA ALA A 8 19.23 -14.25 -23.05
C ALA A 8 18.79 -15.69 -22.74
N LYS A 9 18.71 -16.56 -23.76
CA LYS A 9 18.37 -17.98 -23.55
C LYS A 9 19.40 -18.65 -22.62
N SER A 10 18.94 -19.42 -21.64
CA SER A 10 19.78 -20.29 -20.80
C SER A 10 20.31 -21.53 -21.57
N TYR A 11 19.68 -21.90 -22.70
CA TYR A 11 20.10 -22.98 -23.59
C TYR A 11 19.90 -22.62 -25.08
N GLY A 12 20.76 -23.12 -25.97
CA GLY A 12 20.77 -22.79 -27.41
C GLY A 12 21.65 -21.58 -27.76
N THR A 13 21.33 -20.83 -28.83
CA THR A 13 22.20 -19.79 -29.44
C THR A 13 22.50 -18.55 -28.57
N LYS A 14 21.94 -18.45 -27.35
CA LYS A 14 22.13 -17.35 -26.37
C LYS A 14 21.90 -15.91 -26.91
N LYS A 15 21.25 -15.76 -28.07
CA LYS A 15 21.05 -14.45 -28.72
C LYS A 15 19.99 -13.60 -28.01
N LEU A 16 20.26 -12.29 -27.92
CA LEU A 16 19.36 -11.29 -27.33
C LEU A 16 18.33 -10.74 -28.34
N ILE A 17 18.66 -10.84 -29.63
CA ILE A 17 17.84 -10.41 -30.78
C ILE A 17 17.40 -11.63 -31.60
N GLU A 18 16.10 -11.78 -31.82
CA GLU A 18 15.51 -12.82 -32.67
C GLU A 18 15.02 -12.24 -34.01
N GLY A 19 15.24 -13.00 -35.09
CA GLY A 19 14.89 -12.62 -36.45
C GLY A 19 16.06 -12.79 -37.42
N SER A 20 15.79 -12.62 -38.72
CA SER A 20 16.82 -12.69 -39.77
C SER A 20 17.38 -11.30 -40.04
N TYR A 21 18.70 -11.18 -39.93
CA TYR A 21 19.43 -9.94 -40.20
C TYR A 21 20.86 -10.24 -40.65
N GLU A 22 21.51 -9.25 -41.26
CA GLU A 22 22.91 -9.30 -41.67
C GLU A 22 23.62 -8.06 -41.12
N PRO A 23 24.87 -8.19 -40.63
CA PRO A 23 25.68 -7.03 -40.25
C PRO A 23 25.75 -5.99 -41.38
N GLY A 24 25.73 -4.71 -41.00
CA GLY A 24 25.72 -3.56 -41.90
C GLY A 24 24.33 -3.12 -42.38
N LYS A 25 23.27 -3.93 -42.15
CA LYS A 25 21.89 -3.51 -42.49
C LYS A 25 21.37 -2.45 -41.52
N LYS A 26 20.51 -1.57 -42.04
CA LYS A 26 19.82 -0.55 -41.26
C LYS A 26 18.60 -1.13 -40.53
N ALA A 27 18.40 -0.70 -39.28
CA ALA A 27 17.24 -1.02 -38.47
C ALA A 27 16.56 0.28 -38.01
N LEU A 28 15.23 0.33 -38.12
CA LEU A 28 14.39 1.40 -37.60
C LEU A 28 13.68 0.88 -36.34
N ILE A 29 13.77 1.63 -35.24
CA ILE A 29 12.98 1.35 -34.03
C ILE A 29 11.64 2.05 -34.16
N ILE A 30 10.56 1.33 -33.84
CA ILE A 30 9.20 1.86 -33.81
C ILE A 30 8.67 1.70 -32.39
N GLU A 31 8.20 2.79 -31.80
CA GLU A 31 7.62 2.83 -30.45
C GLU A 31 6.27 3.55 -30.47
N ASP A 32 5.42 3.28 -29.49
CA ASP A 32 4.17 4.02 -29.31
C ASP A 32 4.45 5.40 -28.71
N VAL A 33 5.15 5.44 -27.58
CA VAL A 33 5.36 6.64 -26.76
C VAL A 33 6.80 6.73 -26.27
N VAL A 34 7.43 7.87 -26.46
CA VAL A 34 8.79 8.14 -25.96
C VAL A 34 8.75 9.09 -24.77
N THR A 35 9.46 8.71 -23.70
CA THR A 35 9.64 9.53 -22.50
C THR A 35 11.10 10.00 -22.38
N THR A 36 11.94 9.25 -21.66
CA THR A 36 13.37 9.55 -21.46
C THR A 36 14.26 8.93 -22.53
N GLY A 37 13.75 7.98 -23.32
CA GLY A 37 14.52 7.27 -24.36
C GLY A 37 15.44 6.15 -23.85
N SER A 38 15.42 5.79 -22.57
CA SER A 38 16.38 4.83 -21.98
C SER A 38 16.26 3.40 -22.57
N SER A 39 15.05 2.85 -22.68
CA SER A 39 14.80 1.53 -23.28
C SER A 39 15.23 1.46 -24.76
N ILE A 40 15.05 2.56 -25.48
CA ILE A 40 15.48 2.70 -26.87
C ILE A 40 17.01 2.62 -26.95
N ILE A 41 17.73 3.34 -26.09
CA ILE A 41 19.20 3.31 -26.06
C ILE A 41 19.71 1.89 -25.84
N GLU A 42 19.17 1.16 -24.86
CA GLU A 42 19.54 -0.24 -24.61
C GLU A 42 19.28 -1.15 -25.83
N THR A 43 18.19 -0.88 -26.56
CA THR A 43 17.82 -1.64 -27.75
C THR A 43 18.73 -1.32 -28.93
N VAL A 44 19.05 -0.05 -29.13
CA VAL A 44 20.04 0.40 -30.13
C VAL A 44 21.40 -0.21 -29.85
N GLU A 45 21.86 -0.19 -28.60
CA GLU A 45 23.14 -0.77 -28.20
C GLU A 45 23.17 -2.30 -28.48
N ALA A 46 22.09 -3.02 -28.15
CA ALA A 46 21.98 -4.44 -28.48
C ALA A 46 22.01 -4.72 -30.01
N LEU A 47 21.33 -3.90 -30.81
CA LEU A 47 21.33 -4.05 -32.28
C LEU A 47 22.69 -3.69 -32.90
N ARG A 48 23.34 -2.63 -32.41
CA ARG A 48 24.69 -2.23 -32.83
C ARG A 48 25.72 -3.31 -32.50
N ASN A 49 25.59 -3.99 -31.36
CA ASN A 49 26.46 -5.12 -30.99
C ASN A 49 26.33 -6.33 -31.92
N GLU A 50 25.17 -6.51 -32.56
CA GLU A 50 24.95 -7.53 -33.61
C GLU A 50 25.37 -7.03 -35.01
N GLY A 51 26.02 -5.87 -35.09
CA GLY A 51 26.55 -5.28 -36.31
C GLY A 51 25.53 -4.48 -37.14
N LEU A 52 24.34 -4.16 -36.61
CA LEU A 52 23.33 -3.39 -37.32
C LEU A 52 23.55 -1.88 -37.17
N VAL A 53 23.16 -1.13 -38.21
CA VAL A 53 23.11 0.33 -38.17
C VAL A 53 21.74 0.75 -37.64
N CYS A 54 21.71 1.28 -36.42
CA CYS A 54 20.47 1.71 -35.77
C CYS A 54 20.65 3.13 -35.23
N ASP A 55 20.22 4.10 -36.03
CA ASP A 55 20.39 5.55 -35.81
C ASP A 55 19.06 6.31 -35.91
N GLN A 56 17.96 5.64 -36.24
CA GLN A 56 16.63 6.24 -36.42
C GLN A 56 15.59 5.57 -35.53
N VAL A 57 14.72 6.39 -34.93
CA VAL A 57 13.57 5.96 -34.12
C VAL A 57 12.34 6.73 -34.60
N LEU A 58 11.22 6.03 -34.76
CA LEU A 58 9.92 6.62 -35.03
C LEU A 58 8.97 6.32 -33.86
N CYS A 59 8.30 7.34 -33.33
CA CYS A 59 7.24 7.17 -32.35
C CYS A 59 5.95 7.89 -32.73
N VAL A 60 4.83 7.46 -32.13
CA VAL A 60 3.57 8.17 -32.28
C VAL A 60 3.59 9.45 -31.43
N ILE A 61 3.97 9.34 -30.16
CA ILE A 61 3.93 10.46 -29.21
C ILE A 61 5.31 10.66 -28.57
N ASP A 62 5.88 11.86 -28.69
CA ASP A 62 6.95 12.32 -27.79
C ASP A 62 6.35 13.00 -26.56
N ARG A 63 6.64 12.49 -25.36
CA ARG A 63 6.19 13.10 -24.10
C ARG A 63 7.00 14.32 -23.67
N GLU A 64 8.04 14.68 -24.41
CA GLU A 64 8.89 15.86 -24.19
C GLU A 64 9.58 15.84 -22.81
N GLN A 65 9.89 14.64 -22.31
CA GLN A 65 10.57 14.41 -21.02
C GLN A 65 12.09 14.21 -21.19
N GLY A 66 12.69 14.83 -22.20
CA GLY A 66 14.13 14.80 -22.48
C GLY A 66 14.60 13.66 -23.40
N GLY A 67 13.70 12.83 -23.92
CA GLY A 67 14.03 11.73 -24.84
C GLY A 67 14.80 12.18 -26.09
N VAL A 68 14.36 13.26 -26.74
CA VAL A 68 15.02 13.83 -27.94
C VAL A 68 16.51 14.13 -27.68
N HIS A 69 16.81 14.89 -26.61
CA HIS A 69 18.19 15.26 -26.28
C HIS A 69 19.04 14.04 -25.88
N LYS A 70 18.46 13.11 -25.10
CA LYS A 70 19.18 11.92 -24.63
C LYS A 70 19.53 10.97 -25.79
N LEU A 71 18.63 10.81 -26.75
CA LEU A 71 18.86 10.00 -27.95
C LEU A 71 19.86 10.66 -28.89
N ALA A 72 19.77 11.99 -29.10
CA ALA A 72 20.72 12.73 -29.92
C ALA A 72 22.17 12.60 -29.38
N ALA A 73 22.35 12.61 -28.06
CA ALA A 73 23.66 12.40 -27.41
C ALA A 73 24.27 11.00 -27.67
N LYS A 74 23.48 10.06 -28.17
CA LYS A 74 23.90 8.69 -28.56
C LYS A 74 23.89 8.48 -30.08
N GLU A 75 23.81 9.57 -30.84
CA GLU A 75 23.72 9.56 -32.32
C GLU A 75 22.48 8.80 -32.79
N ILE A 76 21.35 9.02 -32.11
CA ILE A 76 20.05 8.45 -32.46
C ILE A 76 19.08 9.61 -32.71
N GLN A 77 18.47 9.63 -33.89
CA GLN A 77 17.49 10.62 -34.27
C GLN A 77 16.08 10.11 -33.99
N LEU A 78 15.31 10.86 -33.19
CA LEU A 78 13.90 10.58 -32.91
C LEU A 78 13.00 11.39 -33.86
N HIS A 79 12.06 10.69 -34.49
CA HIS A 79 10.95 11.26 -35.24
C HIS A 79 9.65 10.95 -34.50
N SER A 80 8.81 11.95 -34.27
CA SER A 80 7.52 11.78 -33.60
C SER A 80 6.39 12.27 -34.49
N ILE A 81 5.25 11.58 -34.51
CA ILE A 81 4.05 12.04 -35.22
C ILE A 81 3.43 13.25 -34.51
N THR A 82 3.39 13.22 -33.17
CA THR A 82 2.92 14.34 -32.34
C THR A 82 3.71 14.44 -31.04
N SER A 83 3.54 15.53 -30.30
CA SER A 83 4.12 15.73 -28.97
C SER A 83 3.05 15.91 -27.91
N MET A 84 3.43 15.71 -26.64
CA MET A 84 2.54 15.97 -25.51
C MET A 84 2.05 17.42 -25.52
N ASN A 85 2.92 18.39 -25.76
CA ASN A 85 2.50 19.78 -25.84
C ASN A 85 1.47 20.00 -26.96
N ALA A 86 1.66 19.40 -28.14
CA ALA A 86 0.69 19.49 -29.24
C ALA A 86 -0.66 18.85 -28.89
N ILE A 87 -0.67 17.71 -28.19
CA ILE A 87 -1.90 17.08 -27.68
C ILE A 87 -2.59 18.01 -26.67
N LEU A 88 -1.85 18.59 -25.73
CA LEU A 88 -2.43 19.49 -24.72
C LEU A 88 -2.95 20.78 -25.33
N ASP A 89 -2.29 21.32 -26.36
CA ASP A 89 -2.77 22.47 -27.13
C ASP A 89 -4.11 22.15 -27.82
N PHE A 90 -4.22 21.00 -28.46
CA PHE A 90 -5.49 20.54 -29.05
C PHE A 90 -6.60 20.38 -28.00
N LEU A 91 -6.28 19.84 -26.82
CA LEU A 91 -7.27 19.68 -25.74
C LEU A 91 -7.77 21.02 -25.17
N ILE A 92 -6.96 22.09 -25.24
CA ILE A 92 -7.40 23.45 -24.93
C ILE A 92 -8.30 23.98 -26.04
N GLU A 93 -7.95 23.75 -27.30
CA GLU A 93 -8.71 24.22 -28.46
C GLU A 93 -10.16 23.68 -28.47
N ILE A 94 -10.35 22.44 -27.99
CA ILE A 94 -11.69 21.82 -27.88
C ILE A 94 -12.36 22.04 -26.51
N ASP A 95 -11.85 22.98 -25.70
CA ASP A 95 -12.35 23.33 -24.36
C ASP A 95 -12.42 22.16 -23.36
N PHE A 96 -11.63 21.09 -23.57
CA PHE A 96 -11.60 19.92 -22.69
C PHE A 96 -10.74 20.16 -21.44
N ILE A 97 -9.70 20.98 -21.55
CA ILE A 97 -8.85 21.40 -20.42
C ILE A 97 -8.59 22.91 -20.45
N THR A 98 -8.28 23.49 -19.29
CA THR A 98 -7.88 24.89 -19.19
C THR A 98 -6.37 25.08 -19.39
N PRO A 99 -5.89 26.28 -19.78
CA PRO A 99 -4.46 26.60 -19.80
C PRO A 99 -3.76 26.36 -18.45
N GLN A 100 -4.46 26.60 -17.34
CA GLN A 100 -3.94 26.31 -15.99
C GLN A 100 -3.74 24.81 -15.78
N LYS A 101 -4.68 23.98 -16.25
CA LYS A 101 -4.55 22.52 -16.16
C LYS A 101 -3.41 22.00 -17.04
N LYS A 102 -3.21 22.57 -18.24
CA LYS A 102 -2.04 22.28 -19.08
C LYS A 102 -0.73 22.58 -18.35
N ALA A 103 -0.63 23.75 -17.69
CA ALA A 103 0.57 24.11 -16.95
C ALA A 103 0.88 23.11 -15.81
N GLN A 104 -0.13 22.69 -15.06
CA GLN A 104 0.00 21.65 -14.02
C GLN A 104 0.49 20.31 -14.60
N ILE A 105 -0.10 19.85 -15.70
CA ILE A 105 0.29 18.60 -16.35
C ILE A 105 1.76 18.67 -16.82
N LEU A 106 2.16 19.78 -17.45
CA LEU A 106 3.54 19.96 -17.90
C LEU A 106 4.53 20.02 -16.73
N GLU A 107 4.14 20.64 -15.61
CA GLU A 107 4.93 20.64 -14.38
C GLU A 107 5.10 19.23 -13.81
N GLU A 108 4.03 18.44 -13.72
CA GLU A 108 4.07 17.04 -13.26
C GLU A 108 4.92 16.15 -14.19
N LEU A 109 4.88 16.40 -15.51
CA LEU A 109 5.67 15.65 -16.49
C LEU A 109 7.17 16.02 -16.45
N ARG A 110 7.49 17.27 -16.11
CA ARG A 110 8.87 17.76 -15.90
C ARG A 110 9.39 17.46 -14.51
N ALA A 111 8.50 17.29 -13.54
CA ALA A 111 8.87 16.78 -12.24
C ALA A 111 9.62 15.46 -12.49
N PRO A 112 10.86 15.33 -11.99
CA PRO A 112 11.67 14.18 -12.31
C PRO A 112 10.87 12.92 -11.96
N VAL A 113 10.52 12.16 -13.00
CA VAL A 113 10.13 10.76 -12.86
C VAL A 113 11.23 10.18 -12.01
N ALA A 114 10.90 9.69 -10.82
CA ALA A 114 11.87 9.08 -9.94
C ALA A 114 12.50 7.91 -10.71
N LEU A 115 13.64 8.18 -11.35
CA LEU A 115 14.61 7.19 -11.73
C LEU A 115 14.95 6.47 -10.42
N ASN A 116 14.85 5.15 -10.42
CA ASN A 116 15.25 4.27 -9.34
C ASN A 116 16.64 4.66 -8.81
N GLY A 117 16.65 5.48 -7.76
CA GLY A 117 17.84 6.07 -7.18
C GLY A 117 17.45 6.97 -6.03
N ASN A 118 17.32 6.38 -4.84
CA ASN A 118 17.32 7.00 -3.50
C ASN A 118 17.06 8.51 -3.45
N ARG A 119 15.86 8.95 -3.85
CA ARG A 119 15.26 10.08 -3.13
C ARG A 119 14.83 9.51 -1.80
N ALA A 120 15.37 10.07 -0.71
CA ALA A 120 14.86 9.76 0.62
C ALA A 120 13.34 9.92 0.57
N ILE A 121 12.63 8.80 0.75
CA ILE A 121 11.17 8.81 0.79
C ILE A 121 10.81 9.71 1.96
N CYS A 122 10.09 10.80 1.70
CA CYS A 122 9.58 11.61 2.80
C CYS A 122 8.39 10.89 3.42
N TRP A 123 8.57 10.39 4.63
CA TRP A 123 7.63 9.56 5.38
C TRP A 123 6.63 10.38 6.19
N SER A 124 6.67 11.72 6.10
CA SER A 124 5.67 12.58 6.71
C SER A 124 4.28 12.22 6.22
N LEU A 125 3.31 12.22 7.14
CA LEU A 125 1.92 11.90 6.81
C LEU A 125 1.34 12.83 5.74
N GLU A 126 1.74 14.11 5.73
CA GLU A 126 1.32 15.09 4.73
C GLU A 126 1.75 14.68 3.32
N ASN A 127 3.02 14.26 3.14
CA ASN A 127 3.53 13.84 1.83
C ASN A 127 2.97 12.48 1.40
N ARG A 128 2.63 11.62 2.36
CA ARG A 128 2.01 10.32 2.09
C ARG A 128 0.52 10.42 1.80
N LYS A 129 -0.16 11.50 2.19
CA LYS A 129 -1.61 11.66 2.08
C LYS A 129 -2.14 11.33 0.69
N LEU A 130 -1.53 11.87 -0.37
CA LEU A 130 -1.97 11.63 -1.75
C LEU A 130 -1.76 10.16 -2.18
N LEU A 131 -0.66 9.55 -1.75
CA LEU A 131 -0.34 8.15 -2.06
C LEU A 131 -1.29 7.19 -1.35
N LEU A 132 -1.48 7.41 -0.04
CA LEU A 132 -2.41 6.65 0.80
C LEU A 132 -3.84 6.79 0.30
N SER A 133 -4.24 7.96 -0.20
CA SER A 133 -5.60 8.21 -0.69
C SER A 133 -6.01 7.40 -1.92
N LYS A 134 -5.07 6.70 -2.57
CA LYS A 134 -5.38 5.79 -3.68
C LYS A 134 -6.09 4.51 -3.22
N ASN A 135 -5.91 4.14 -1.96
CA ASN A 135 -6.59 3.02 -1.32
C ASN A 135 -7.73 3.58 -0.44
N PRO A 136 -8.99 3.13 -0.61
CA PRO A 136 -10.13 3.67 0.14
C PRO A 136 -9.97 3.59 1.67
N LEU A 137 -9.51 2.43 2.18
CA LEU A 137 -9.24 2.23 3.60
C LEU A 137 -8.17 3.20 4.10
N ASN A 138 -7.06 3.31 3.39
CA ASN A 138 -5.97 4.21 3.79
C ASN A 138 -6.38 5.68 3.74
N LYS A 139 -7.23 6.06 2.77
CA LYS A 139 -7.83 7.40 2.71
C LYS A 139 -8.64 7.70 3.96
N HIS A 140 -9.51 6.78 4.38
CA HIS A 140 -10.32 6.95 5.57
C HIS A 140 -9.46 7.06 6.84
N ILE A 141 -8.48 6.17 6.99
CA ILE A 141 -7.55 6.17 8.13
C ILE A 141 -6.75 7.46 8.20
N ILE A 142 -6.15 7.93 7.10
CA ILE A 142 -5.29 9.13 7.13
C ILE A 142 -6.10 10.39 7.51
N GLU A 143 -7.35 10.49 7.05
CA GLU A 143 -8.25 11.59 7.43
C GLU A 143 -8.57 11.58 8.93
N ILE A 144 -8.81 10.40 9.51
CA ILE A 144 -9.00 10.22 10.95
C ILE A 144 -7.74 10.58 11.72
N MET A 145 -6.60 10.00 11.34
CA MET A 145 -5.32 10.21 12.00
C MET A 145 -4.94 11.68 12.06
N MET A 146 -5.06 12.39 10.93
CA MET A 146 -4.75 13.82 10.85
C MET A 146 -5.73 14.68 11.64
N SER A 147 -7.03 14.38 11.59
CA SER A 147 -8.05 15.18 12.28
C SER A 147 -8.00 15.03 13.80
N LYS A 148 -7.67 13.83 14.29
CA LYS A 148 -7.62 13.51 15.72
C LYS A 148 -6.22 13.51 16.30
N GLN A 149 -5.20 13.70 15.46
CA GLN A 149 -3.79 13.61 15.85
C GLN A 149 -3.47 12.32 16.61
N THR A 150 -3.87 11.19 16.02
CA THR A 150 -3.67 9.87 16.63
C THR A 150 -3.24 8.84 15.60
N ASN A 151 -2.40 7.91 16.05
CA ASN A 151 -2.04 6.68 15.35
C ASN A 151 -2.29 5.44 16.23
N LEU A 152 -3.21 5.55 17.19
CA LEU A 152 -3.55 4.49 18.12
C LEU A 152 -4.73 3.67 17.61
N CYS A 153 -4.52 2.36 17.53
CA CYS A 153 -5.58 1.36 17.44
C CYS A 153 -5.70 0.65 18.79
N VAL A 154 -6.91 0.58 19.34
CA VAL A 154 -7.16 -0.19 20.56
C VAL A 154 -7.70 -1.57 20.23
N ALA A 155 -7.08 -2.60 20.79
CA ALA A 155 -7.53 -3.98 20.74
C ALA A 155 -8.49 -4.26 21.90
N ALA A 156 -9.78 -4.28 21.60
CA ALA A 156 -10.85 -4.55 22.56
C ALA A 156 -11.09 -6.06 22.67
N ASP A 157 -10.11 -6.79 23.20
CA ASP A 157 -10.18 -8.23 23.44
C ASP A 157 -11.03 -8.52 24.71
N LEU A 158 -12.30 -8.13 24.67
CA LEU A 158 -13.31 -8.27 25.74
C LEU A 158 -14.43 -9.21 25.27
N THR A 159 -15.07 -9.93 26.19
CA THR A 159 -16.07 -10.96 25.84
C THR A 159 -17.52 -10.49 25.97
N LYS A 160 -17.76 -9.31 26.55
CA LYS A 160 -19.10 -8.73 26.73
C LYS A 160 -19.31 -7.49 25.88
N THR A 161 -20.45 -7.42 25.19
CA THR A 161 -20.81 -6.26 24.35
C THR A 161 -20.87 -4.95 25.13
N SER A 162 -21.41 -4.97 26.36
CA SER A 162 -21.51 -3.78 27.23
C SER A 162 -20.15 -3.20 27.58
N GLU A 163 -19.17 -4.04 27.90
CA GLU A 163 -17.82 -3.60 28.25
C GLU A 163 -17.10 -2.96 27.06
N ILE A 164 -17.34 -3.46 25.84
CA ILE A 164 -16.80 -2.87 24.61
C ILE A 164 -17.41 -1.48 24.37
N ILE A 165 -18.72 -1.32 24.55
CA ILE A 165 -19.37 -0.01 24.38
C ILE A 165 -18.87 0.99 25.44
N GLU A 166 -18.77 0.57 26.70
CA GLU A 166 -18.22 1.41 27.78
C GLU A 166 -16.74 1.79 27.53
N LEU A 167 -15.94 0.86 26.99
CA LEU A 167 -14.58 1.13 26.57
C LEU A 167 -14.56 2.20 25.48
N VAL A 168 -15.34 2.03 24.40
CA VAL A 168 -15.42 2.98 23.29
C VAL A 168 -15.80 4.38 23.77
N GLN A 169 -16.79 4.51 24.65
CA GLN A 169 -17.19 5.79 25.23
C GLN A 169 -16.04 6.53 25.94
N LYS A 170 -15.05 5.80 26.47
CA LYS A 170 -13.88 6.38 27.15
C LYS A 170 -12.75 6.73 26.16
N ILE A 171 -12.53 5.89 25.15
CA ILE A 171 -11.34 5.97 24.29
C ILE A 171 -11.57 6.63 22.94
N HIS A 172 -12.83 6.81 22.50
CA HIS A 172 -13.14 7.28 21.15
C HIS A 172 -12.40 8.57 20.74
N PRO A 173 -12.06 9.55 21.61
CA PRO A 173 -11.32 10.73 21.16
C PRO A 173 -9.90 10.41 20.69
N PHE A 174 -9.32 9.30 21.17
CA PHE A 174 -7.89 9.02 21.10
C PHE A 174 -7.51 7.97 20.08
N ILE A 175 -8.47 7.30 19.43
CA ILE A 175 -8.18 6.16 18.54
C ILE A 175 -8.44 6.50 17.07
N CYS A 176 -7.64 5.96 16.16
CA CYS A 176 -7.96 5.92 14.73
C CYS A 176 -8.75 4.66 14.35
N ALA A 177 -8.61 3.58 15.12
CA ALA A 177 -9.27 2.31 14.85
C ALA A 177 -9.60 1.54 16.14
N LEU A 178 -10.69 0.78 16.10
CA LEU A 178 -11.05 -0.19 17.13
C LEU A 178 -10.92 -1.59 16.55
N LYS A 179 -10.01 -2.40 17.11
CA LYS A 179 -9.80 -3.79 16.73
C LYS A 179 -10.62 -4.71 17.62
N LEU A 180 -11.33 -5.66 17.02
CA LEU A 180 -12.15 -6.67 17.68
C LEU A 180 -11.68 -8.09 17.34
N HIS A 181 -12.15 -9.03 18.15
CA HIS A 181 -12.32 -10.43 17.81
C HIS A 181 -13.80 -10.74 18.01
N ILE A 182 -14.60 -10.65 16.94
CA ILE A 182 -16.06 -10.84 17.08
C ILE A 182 -16.44 -12.24 17.59
N ASP A 183 -15.57 -13.22 17.35
CA ASP A 183 -15.74 -14.63 17.67
C ASP A 183 -15.47 -14.98 19.14
N ILE A 184 -14.94 -14.06 19.96
CA ILE A 184 -14.82 -14.24 21.42
C ILE A 184 -15.95 -13.58 22.21
N ILE A 185 -16.85 -12.85 21.55
CA ILE A 185 -17.98 -12.18 22.21
C ILE A 185 -19.08 -13.19 22.52
N GLU A 186 -19.43 -13.31 23.79
CA GLU A 186 -20.37 -14.32 24.30
C GLU A 186 -21.84 -13.93 24.08
N ASP A 187 -22.14 -12.63 24.02
CA ASP A 187 -23.47 -12.03 23.94
C ASP A 187 -23.70 -11.25 22.64
N PHE A 188 -23.12 -11.73 21.53
CA PHE A 188 -23.24 -11.11 20.21
C PHE A 188 -24.69 -10.80 19.82
N SER A 189 -24.92 -9.57 19.33
CA SER A 189 -26.18 -9.15 18.73
C SER A 189 -25.94 -8.17 17.57
N TRP A 190 -26.91 -8.11 16.65
CA TRP A 190 -26.88 -7.14 15.56
C TRP A 190 -27.13 -5.69 16.02
N ASP A 191 -27.84 -5.53 17.14
CA ASP A 191 -28.02 -4.22 17.80
C ASP A 191 -26.69 -3.67 18.32
N PHE A 192 -25.84 -4.55 18.87
CA PHE A 192 -24.47 -4.19 19.26
C PHE A 192 -23.65 -3.72 18.04
N ILE A 193 -23.68 -4.46 16.94
CA ILE A 193 -22.96 -4.07 15.71
C ILE A 193 -23.45 -2.72 15.18
N THR A 194 -24.77 -2.51 15.15
CA THR A 194 -25.37 -1.25 14.68
C THR A 194 -24.93 -0.09 15.57
N SER A 195 -25.00 -0.27 16.90
CA SER A 195 -24.55 0.73 17.87
C SER A 195 -23.07 1.06 17.68
N LEU A 196 -22.24 0.06 17.40
CA LEU A 196 -20.82 0.24 17.21
C LEU A 196 -20.49 0.98 15.90
N GLN A 197 -21.22 0.69 14.81
CA GLN A 197 -21.10 1.45 13.56
C GLN A 197 -21.51 2.91 13.74
N THR A 198 -22.58 3.19 14.49
CA THR A 198 -22.99 4.56 14.82
C THR A 198 -21.88 5.29 15.58
N LEU A 199 -21.32 4.68 16.63
CA LEU A 199 -20.20 5.27 17.39
C LEU A 199 -18.97 5.51 16.51
N ALA A 200 -18.63 4.57 15.63
CA ALA A 200 -17.51 4.68 14.70
C ALA A 200 -17.67 5.87 13.73
N GLN A 201 -18.89 6.05 13.20
CA GLN A 201 -19.22 7.16 12.31
C GLN A 201 -19.21 8.51 13.05
N GLU A 202 -19.87 8.59 14.22
CA GLU A 202 -19.98 9.83 15.01
C GLU A 202 -18.63 10.30 15.54
N HIS A 203 -17.79 9.36 15.99
CA HIS A 203 -16.52 9.67 16.65
C HIS A 203 -15.28 9.43 15.76
N LYS A 204 -15.49 9.12 14.48
CA LYS A 204 -14.47 9.01 13.44
C LYS A 204 -13.34 8.03 13.85
N PHE A 205 -13.66 6.75 13.83
CA PHE A 205 -12.67 5.68 13.90
C PHE A 205 -13.13 4.51 13.02
N VAL A 206 -12.21 3.70 12.52
CA VAL A 206 -12.55 2.52 11.71
C VAL A 206 -12.73 1.27 12.56
N LEU A 207 -13.64 0.39 12.14
CA LEU A 207 -13.85 -0.93 12.73
C LEU A 207 -12.94 -1.95 12.03
N PHE A 208 -12.13 -2.63 12.82
CA PHE A 208 -11.16 -3.61 12.38
C PHE A 208 -11.46 -4.97 13.02
N GLU A 209 -11.86 -5.95 12.23
CA GLU A 209 -12.03 -7.32 12.69
C GLU A 209 -10.73 -8.13 12.47
N ASP A 210 -10.05 -8.51 13.54
CA ASP A 210 -8.76 -9.21 13.48
C ASP A 210 -8.93 -10.72 13.31
N ARG A 211 -9.64 -11.10 12.24
CA ARG A 211 -10.06 -12.48 11.98
C ARG A 211 -8.94 -13.42 11.57
N LYS A 212 -7.82 -12.89 11.06
CA LYS A 212 -6.65 -13.64 10.53
C LYS A 212 -7.05 -14.74 9.54
N PHE A 213 -7.77 -14.36 8.49
CA PHE A 213 -8.18 -15.29 7.44
C PHE A 213 -6.98 -16.04 6.84
N ALA A 214 -7.07 -17.37 6.71
CA ALA A 214 -5.95 -18.23 6.31
C ALA A 214 -6.42 -19.50 5.57
N ASP A 215 -7.45 -19.37 4.74
CA ASP A 215 -8.06 -20.48 4.00
C ASP A 215 -8.02 -20.22 2.49
N THR A 216 -8.63 -21.11 1.71
CA THR A 216 -8.90 -20.93 0.29
C THR A 216 -9.88 -19.77 0.05
N GLY A 217 -9.77 -19.14 -1.12
CA GLY A 217 -10.52 -17.92 -1.45
C GLY A 217 -12.04 -18.05 -1.26
N LYS A 218 -12.65 -19.14 -1.75
CA LYS A 218 -14.11 -19.31 -1.64
C LYS A 218 -14.59 -19.51 -0.20
N THR A 219 -13.82 -20.22 0.61
CA THR A 219 -14.13 -20.41 2.03
C THR A 219 -14.04 -19.09 2.78
N MET A 220 -12.99 -18.29 2.53
CA MET A 220 -12.84 -16.97 3.14
C MET A 220 -13.95 -16.01 2.72
N GLU A 221 -14.36 -16.02 1.44
CA GLU A 221 -15.51 -15.23 0.96
C GLU A 221 -16.80 -15.57 1.74
N LEU A 222 -17.05 -16.86 2.00
CA LEU A 222 -18.21 -17.29 2.79
C LEU A 222 -18.06 -16.90 4.27
N GLN A 223 -16.89 -17.08 4.87
CA GLN A 223 -16.62 -16.68 6.25
C GLN A 223 -16.77 -15.17 6.46
N LEU A 224 -16.43 -14.38 5.43
CA LEU A 224 -16.54 -12.93 5.44
C LEU A 224 -18.00 -12.47 5.26
N ASN A 225 -18.76 -13.06 4.31
CA ASN A 225 -20.09 -12.58 3.91
C ASN A 225 -21.28 -13.28 4.59
N LYS A 226 -21.06 -14.48 5.15
CA LYS A 226 -22.13 -15.34 5.66
C LYS A 226 -21.93 -15.63 7.15
N GLY A 227 -22.57 -16.69 7.64
CA GLY A 227 -22.55 -17.06 9.04
C GLY A 227 -23.28 -16.06 9.94
N ILE A 228 -23.01 -16.18 11.23
CA ILE A 228 -23.62 -15.35 12.27
C ILE A 228 -23.11 -13.91 12.17
N TYR A 229 -21.81 -13.73 11.92
CA TYR A 229 -21.12 -12.44 12.06
C TYR A 229 -21.17 -11.54 10.82
N LYS A 230 -21.31 -12.11 9.61
CA LYS A 230 -21.27 -11.41 8.31
C LYS A 230 -20.30 -10.21 8.31
N ILE A 231 -19.04 -10.49 8.62
CA ILE A 231 -18.00 -9.48 8.92
C ILE A 231 -17.96 -8.35 7.89
N SER A 232 -18.13 -8.66 6.59
CA SER A 232 -18.14 -7.65 5.53
C SER A 232 -19.25 -6.61 5.64
N SER A 233 -20.33 -6.85 6.39
CA SER A 233 -21.42 -5.88 6.50
C SER A 233 -21.13 -4.75 7.50
N TRP A 234 -20.05 -4.85 8.30
CA TRP A 234 -19.79 -3.88 9.37
C TRP A 234 -18.32 -3.53 9.59
N ALA A 235 -17.38 -4.44 9.36
CA ALA A 235 -15.96 -4.14 9.50
C ALA A 235 -15.46 -3.33 8.30
N ASN A 236 -14.71 -2.26 8.53
CA ASN A 236 -14.02 -1.52 7.47
C ASN A 236 -12.81 -2.32 6.96
N MET A 237 -12.18 -3.11 7.82
CA MET A 237 -11.03 -3.93 7.46
C MET A 237 -10.92 -5.23 8.25
N VAL A 238 -10.15 -6.16 7.68
CA VAL A 238 -9.79 -7.44 8.31
C VAL A 238 -8.31 -7.78 8.13
N THR A 239 -7.82 -8.74 8.91
CA THR A 239 -6.49 -9.35 8.72
C THR A 239 -6.54 -10.62 7.89
N VAL A 240 -5.53 -10.82 7.03
CA VAL A 240 -5.39 -11.98 6.15
C VAL A 240 -3.94 -12.48 6.18
N HIS A 241 -3.75 -13.78 6.36
CA HIS A 241 -2.48 -14.46 6.15
C HIS A 241 -2.24 -14.71 4.66
N SER A 242 -1.00 -14.51 4.21
CA SER A 242 -0.56 -14.81 2.84
C SER A 242 -0.26 -16.30 2.60
N VAL A 243 -0.38 -17.14 3.63
CA VAL A 243 0.02 -18.56 3.58
C VAL A 243 -0.73 -19.36 2.52
N ALA A 244 -1.94 -18.93 2.18
CA ALA A 244 -2.80 -19.57 1.18
C ALA A 244 -2.51 -19.13 -0.26
N GLY A 245 -1.55 -18.22 -0.48
CA GLY A 245 -1.17 -17.69 -1.80
C GLY A 245 -1.91 -16.42 -2.21
N ASP A 246 -1.49 -15.81 -3.33
CA ASP A 246 -2.01 -14.52 -3.80
C ASP A 246 -3.42 -14.59 -4.39
N ALA A 247 -3.74 -15.70 -5.07
CA ALA A 247 -5.07 -15.92 -5.65
C ALA A 247 -6.18 -15.84 -4.58
N THR A 248 -5.90 -16.24 -3.35
CA THR A 248 -6.88 -16.19 -2.26
C THR A 248 -7.03 -14.78 -1.67
N ILE A 249 -6.00 -13.93 -1.77
CA ILE A 249 -6.11 -12.51 -1.42
C ILE A 249 -7.00 -11.79 -2.43
N SER A 250 -6.96 -12.17 -3.71
CA SER A 250 -7.78 -11.54 -4.74
C SER A 250 -9.29 -11.68 -4.54
N THR A 251 -9.77 -12.64 -3.74
CA THR A 251 -11.20 -12.79 -3.46
C THR A 251 -11.76 -11.67 -2.59
N PHE A 252 -10.92 -10.98 -1.82
CA PHE A 252 -11.33 -9.81 -1.06
C PHE A 252 -11.66 -8.62 -1.96
N ARG A 253 -11.06 -8.56 -3.16
CA ARG A 253 -11.35 -7.52 -4.15
C ARG A 253 -12.83 -7.44 -4.47
N GLU A 254 -13.44 -8.59 -4.81
CA GLU A 254 -14.85 -8.65 -5.20
C GLU A 254 -15.78 -8.22 -4.07
N VAL A 255 -15.39 -8.47 -2.82
CA VAL A 255 -16.17 -8.02 -1.65
C VAL A 255 -16.03 -6.53 -1.46
N VAL A 256 -14.81 -5.98 -1.48
CA VAL A 256 -14.55 -4.53 -1.34
C VAL A 256 -15.16 -3.72 -2.47
N GLU A 257 -15.20 -4.25 -3.70
CA GLU A 257 -15.80 -3.60 -4.86
C GLU A 257 -17.34 -3.68 -4.87
N ASN A 258 -17.95 -4.47 -3.98
CA ASN A 258 -19.41 -4.60 -3.90
C ASN A 258 -20.03 -3.41 -3.15
N GLN A 259 -21.09 -2.80 -3.67
CA GLN A 259 -21.73 -1.63 -3.03
C GLN A 259 -22.42 -1.94 -1.69
N ASN A 260 -22.65 -3.21 -1.35
CA ASN A 260 -23.36 -3.63 -0.15
C ASN A 260 -22.44 -4.09 1.01
N THR A 261 -21.16 -3.69 1.02
CA THR A 261 -20.21 -3.98 2.10
C THR A 261 -19.80 -2.72 2.85
N ALA A 262 -19.40 -2.87 4.12
CA ALA A 262 -18.65 -1.86 4.85
C ALA A 262 -17.13 -1.96 4.61
N MET A 263 -16.66 -3.03 3.96
CA MET A 263 -15.24 -3.30 3.76
C MET A 263 -14.62 -2.28 2.81
N GLU A 264 -13.53 -1.67 3.26
CA GLU A 264 -12.73 -0.71 2.49
C GLU A 264 -11.37 -1.31 2.09
N GLY A 265 -10.94 -2.39 2.76
CA GLY A 265 -9.70 -3.09 2.45
C GLY A 265 -9.31 -4.16 3.47
N CYS A 266 -8.10 -4.68 3.36
CA CYS A 266 -7.53 -5.63 4.30
C CYS A 266 -6.07 -5.32 4.63
N LEU A 267 -5.60 -5.91 5.73
CA LEU A 267 -4.20 -5.89 6.14
C LEU A 267 -3.61 -7.29 5.99
N LEU A 268 -2.48 -7.40 5.31
CA LEU A 268 -1.76 -8.67 5.21
C LEU A 268 -0.85 -8.85 6.43
N ILE A 269 -0.83 -10.05 7.00
CA ILE A 269 0.05 -10.35 8.13
C ILE A 269 1.43 -10.68 7.56
N ALA A 270 2.39 -9.78 7.73
CA ALA A 270 3.77 -9.95 7.26
C ALA A 270 4.68 -10.49 8.37
N GLU A 271 4.46 -10.07 9.62
CA GLU A 271 5.17 -10.56 10.81
C GLU A 271 4.21 -10.60 12.01
N LEU A 272 4.42 -11.54 12.93
CA LEU A 272 3.67 -11.66 14.18
C LEU A 272 4.57 -11.33 15.38
N SER A 273 3.97 -10.90 16.48
CA SER A 273 4.65 -10.54 17.73
C SER A 273 4.92 -11.72 18.67
N THR A 274 4.53 -12.92 18.28
CA THR A 274 4.65 -14.12 19.10
C THR A 274 6.03 -14.76 18.97
N GLU A 275 6.58 -15.23 20.09
CA GLU A 275 7.84 -15.98 20.09
C GLU A 275 7.75 -17.24 19.19
N GLY A 276 8.75 -17.46 18.35
CA GLY A 276 8.79 -18.60 17.42
C GLY A 276 7.93 -18.45 16.15
N ALA A 277 7.38 -17.26 15.87
CA ALA A 277 6.59 -17.02 14.67
C ALA A 277 7.36 -17.40 13.38
N LEU A 278 6.66 -18.10 12.48
CA LEU A 278 7.19 -18.48 11.16
C LEU A 278 7.01 -17.37 10.10
N THR A 279 6.33 -16.28 10.46
CA THR A 279 6.09 -15.12 9.61
C THR A 279 7.33 -14.23 9.53
N ARG A 280 8.38 -14.77 8.90
CA ARG A 280 9.71 -14.16 8.75
C ARG A 280 10.32 -14.47 7.39
N ASP A 281 11.40 -13.76 7.06
CA ASP A 281 12.25 -14.01 5.89
C ASP A 281 11.44 -14.13 4.58
N PHE A 282 11.42 -15.33 3.99
CA PHE A 282 10.69 -15.63 2.76
C PHE A 282 9.20 -15.32 2.87
N TYR A 283 8.56 -15.65 4.00
CA TYR A 283 7.13 -15.40 4.20
C TYR A 283 6.81 -13.91 4.13
N THR A 284 7.58 -13.09 4.84
CA THR A 284 7.42 -11.63 4.86
C THR A 284 7.65 -11.05 3.46
N LYS A 285 8.68 -11.53 2.74
CA LYS A 285 8.97 -11.10 1.38
C LYS A 285 7.81 -11.40 0.42
N GLU A 286 7.29 -12.62 0.40
CA GLU A 286 6.18 -12.99 -0.49
C GLU A 286 4.90 -12.22 -0.14
N THR A 287 4.64 -12.00 1.16
CA THR A 287 3.51 -11.19 1.62
C THR A 287 3.57 -9.77 1.06
N VAL A 288 4.75 -9.15 1.05
CA VAL A 288 4.98 -7.83 0.46
C VAL A 288 4.75 -7.86 -1.05
N GLU A 289 5.25 -8.87 -1.76
CA GLU A 289 5.03 -8.98 -3.21
C GLU A 289 3.55 -9.18 -3.56
N PHE A 290 2.78 -9.86 -2.72
CA PHE A 290 1.33 -10.01 -2.92
C PHE A 290 0.59 -8.70 -2.70
N ALA A 291 0.91 -7.94 -1.65
CA ALA A 291 0.31 -6.63 -1.40
C ALA A 291 0.48 -5.67 -2.60
N LYS A 292 1.66 -5.65 -3.21
CA LYS A 292 1.97 -4.80 -4.38
C LYS A 292 1.08 -5.08 -5.60
N LYS A 293 0.57 -6.30 -5.75
CA LYS A 293 -0.34 -6.65 -6.86
C LYS A 293 -1.74 -6.05 -6.67
N TYR A 294 -2.07 -5.67 -5.44
CA TYR A 294 -3.43 -5.35 -5.02
C TYR A 294 -3.54 -4.03 -4.22
N PRO A 295 -2.91 -2.93 -4.65
CA PRO A 295 -2.80 -1.69 -3.86
C PRO A 295 -4.16 -1.03 -3.58
N ASN A 296 -5.18 -1.32 -4.37
CA ASN A 296 -6.50 -0.70 -4.24
C ASN A 296 -7.34 -1.25 -3.08
N PHE A 297 -7.01 -2.43 -2.55
CA PHE A 297 -7.74 -3.01 -1.41
C PHE A 297 -6.84 -3.58 -0.31
N VAL A 298 -5.55 -3.83 -0.57
CA VAL A 298 -4.58 -4.09 0.51
C VAL A 298 -4.10 -2.75 1.05
N GLY A 299 -4.55 -2.38 2.25
CA GLY A 299 -4.21 -1.10 2.89
C GLY A 299 -2.85 -1.10 3.57
N GLY A 300 -2.32 -2.28 3.91
CA GLY A 300 -1.03 -2.36 4.57
C GLY A 300 -0.75 -3.70 5.23
N PHE A 301 0.08 -3.64 6.26
CA PHE A 301 0.65 -4.84 6.89
C PHE A 301 0.47 -4.84 8.40
N ILE A 302 0.19 -6.02 8.96
CA ILE A 302 0.56 -6.33 10.34
C ILE A 302 2.04 -6.74 10.34
N CYS A 303 2.88 -5.99 11.04
CA CYS A 303 4.32 -6.27 11.10
C CYS A 303 4.92 -5.85 12.45
N GLN A 304 6.11 -6.36 12.78
CA GLN A 304 6.86 -5.89 13.93
C GLN A 304 7.85 -4.81 13.50
N LYS A 305 8.50 -4.99 12.35
CA LYS A 305 9.30 -3.96 11.69
C LYS A 305 8.70 -3.62 10.34
N ARG A 306 8.85 -2.36 9.90
CA ARG A 306 8.48 -1.96 8.54
C ARG A 306 9.10 -2.94 7.55
N CYS A 307 8.24 -3.73 6.91
CA CYS A 307 8.66 -4.85 6.07
C CYS A 307 9.00 -4.45 4.63
N HIS A 308 8.69 -3.21 4.23
CA HIS A 308 8.98 -2.67 2.91
C HIS A 308 9.03 -1.13 2.94
N ASP A 309 9.80 -0.50 2.05
CA ASP A 309 9.89 0.96 1.95
C ASP A 309 8.94 1.48 0.85
N ASP A 310 7.62 1.37 1.10
CA ASP A 310 6.59 1.93 0.23
C ASP A 310 5.65 2.86 1.02
N PRO A 311 5.66 4.17 0.74
CA PRO A 311 4.85 5.15 1.45
C PRO A 311 3.33 5.03 1.22
N SER A 312 2.88 4.20 0.28
CA SER A 312 1.47 4.01 -0.06
C SER A 312 0.72 3.01 0.82
N PHE A 313 1.42 2.28 1.68
CA PHE A 313 0.84 1.34 2.66
C PHE A 313 0.98 1.87 4.09
N PHE A 314 0.08 1.45 4.98
CA PHE A 314 0.28 1.61 6.43
C PHE A 314 0.95 0.38 7.06
N TYR A 315 1.78 0.63 8.08
CA TYR A 315 2.43 -0.42 8.86
C TYR A 315 1.87 -0.44 10.28
N TRP A 316 1.12 -1.51 10.58
CA TRP A 316 0.40 -1.69 11.84
C TRP A 316 1.16 -2.66 12.74
N THR A 317 1.42 -2.25 13.98
CA THR A 317 2.26 -3.01 14.89
C THR A 317 1.54 -3.37 16.19
N PRO A 318 1.17 -4.66 16.39
CA PRO A 318 0.73 -5.15 17.69
C PRO A 318 1.91 -5.39 18.61
N GLY A 319 1.61 -5.74 19.86
CA GLY A 319 2.62 -6.02 20.87
C GLY A 319 3.30 -4.76 21.39
N VAL A 320 2.54 -3.70 21.62
CA VAL A 320 3.06 -2.45 22.16
C VAL A 320 2.63 -2.30 23.62
N ASN A 321 3.61 -2.18 24.53
CA ASN A 321 3.42 -1.88 25.94
C ASN A 321 4.64 -1.10 26.43
N GLN A 322 4.45 0.04 27.09
CA GLN A 322 5.57 0.85 27.58
C GLN A 322 6.24 0.31 28.86
N GLU A 323 5.52 -0.45 29.68
CA GLU A 323 5.95 -0.80 31.04
C GLU A 323 6.43 -2.25 31.16
N GLN A 324 5.89 -3.15 30.33
CA GLN A 324 6.14 -4.59 30.43
C GLN A 324 6.75 -5.15 29.14
N ARG A 325 7.55 -6.21 29.25
CA ARG A 325 8.27 -6.82 28.10
C ARG A 325 7.60 -8.06 27.50
N GLY A 326 6.67 -8.70 28.20
CA GLY A 326 5.89 -9.83 27.69
C GLY A 326 4.90 -10.36 28.73
N ASP A 327 4.00 -11.25 28.31
CA ASP A 327 2.89 -11.73 29.14
C ASP A 327 3.06 -13.15 29.70
N GLY A 328 4.17 -13.83 29.38
CA GLY A 328 4.42 -15.22 29.77
C GLY A 328 3.62 -16.28 28.98
N ALA A 329 2.79 -15.87 28.01
CA ALA A 329 2.02 -16.73 27.11
C ALA A 329 2.49 -16.60 25.64
N GLY A 330 3.74 -16.17 25.44
CA GLY A 330 4.38 -16.04 24.14
C GLY A 330 4.22 -14.67 23.47
N GLN A 331 3.45 -13.73 24.03
CA GLN A 331 3.38 -12.36 23.53
C GLN A 331 4.59 -11.56 23.99
N GLN A 332 5.31 -10.98 23.02
CA GLN A 332 6.39 -10.02 23.30
C GLN A 332 5.89 -8.59 23.14
N TRP A 333 6.35 -7.71 24.03
CA TRP A 333 5.97 -6.30 24.02
C TRP A 333 7.16 -5.39 23.76
N ARG A 334 6.89 -4.28 23.06
CA ARG A 334 7.86 -3.25 22.69
C ARG A 334 7.35 -1.86 23.07
N SER A 335 8.27 -0.95 23.32
CA SER A 335 7.94 0.45 23.58
C SER A 335 7.47 1.14 22.29
N ILE A 336 6.77 2.27 22.44
CA ILE A 336 6.36 3.10 21.30
C ILE A 336 7.58 3.60 20.52
N GLN A 337 8.65 4.00 21.22
CA GLN A 337 9.88 4.45 20.58
C GLN A 337 10.51 3.36 19.70
N GLN A 338 10.54 2.11 20.19
CA GLN A 338 10.98 0.98 19.39
C GLN A 338 10.05 0.79 18.18
N ALA A 339 8.74 0.65 18.42
CA ALA A 339 7.77 0.27 17.40
C ALA A 339 7.58 1.33 16.29
N VAL A 340 7.57 2.61 16.64
CA VAL A 340 7.26 3.73 15.71
C VAL A 340 8.53 4.37 15.16
N THR A 341 9.53 4.64 16.01
CA THR A 341 10.73 5.38 15.60
C THR A 341 11.79 4.46 15.03
N GLN A 342 12.18 3.39 15.74
CA GLN A 342 13.27 2.51 15.31
C GLN A 342 12.81 1.51 14.24
N ASP A 343 11.67 0.88 14.47
CA ASP A 343 11.08 -0.12 13.57
C ASP A 343 10.22 0.51 12.47
N LYS A 344 10.07 1.84 12.51
CA LYS A 344 9.44 2.67 11.49
C LYS A 344 7.99 2.30 11.16
N ASN A 345 7.22 1.74 12.10
CA ASN A 345 5.78 1.50 11.85
C ASN A 345 4.95 2.78 12.01
N ASP A 346 3.70 2.75 11.53
CA ASP A 346 2.83 3.92 11.53
C ASP A 346 1.78 3.87 12.64
N ILE A 347 1.10 2.74 12.81
CA ILE A 347 -0.06 2.61 13.71
C ILE A 347 0.23 1.56 14.77
N ILE A 348 0.09 1.92 16.04
CA ILE A 348 0.28 1.01 17.17
C ILE A 348 -1.04 0.33 17.53
N ILE A 349 -1.01 -0.99 17.74
CA ILE A 349 -2.16 -1.76 18.23
C ILE A 349 -1.89 -2.14 19.69
N VAL A 350 -2.73 -1.61 20.58
CA VAL A 350 -2.55 -1.74 22.04
C VAL A 350 -3.80 -2.39 22.65
N GLY A 351 -3.63 -3.51 23.36
CA GLY A 351 -4.71 -4.23 24.03
C GLY A 351 -4.67 -4.06 25.55
N ARG A 352 -4.30 -5.13 26.26
CA ARG A 352 -4.25 -5.23 27.74
C ARG A 352 -3.63 -4.03 28.45
N ALA A 353 -2.61 -3.39 27.88
CA ALA A 353 -2.00 -2.21 28.49
C ALA A 353 -3.01 -1.06 28.70
N ILE A 354 -4.02 -0.93 27.82
CA ILE A 354 -5.12 0.04 27.96
C ILE A 354 -6.33 -0.61 28.63
N THR A 355 -6.77 -1.79 28.15
CA THR A 355 -8.04 -2.38 28.59
C THR A 355 -8.01 -2.88 30.04
N SER A 356 -6.84 -3.17 30.59
CA SER A 356 -6.66 -3.57 31.99
C SER A 356 -6.15 -2.42 32.89
N ALA A 357 -6.03 -1.19 32.35
CA ALA A 357 -5.59 -0.05 33.13
C ALA A 357 -6.66 0.39 34.14
N GLN A 358 -6.22 0.89 35.29
CA GLN A 358 -7.13 1.44 36.30
C GLN A 358 -7.89 2.66 35.76
N ASP A 359 -7.21 3.52 35.00
CA ASP A 359 -7.81 4.63 34.25
C ASP A 359 -7.58 4.41 32.75
N VAL A 360 -8.53 3.70 32.13
CA VAL A 360 -8.54 3.38 30.70
C VAL A 360 -8.47 4.63 29.82
N LYS A 361 -9.12 5.73 30.24
CA LYS A 361 -9.17 6.97 29.45
C LYS A 361 -7.80 7.64 29.44
N ALA A 362 -7.23 7.84 30.63
CA ALA A 362 -5.91 8.45 30.77
C ALA A 362 -4.83 7.62 30.04
N GLU A 363 -4.92 6.29 30.10
CA GLU A 363 -3.96 5.42 29.44
C GLU A 363 -4.10 5.44 27.91
N ALA A 364 -5.32 5.46 27.36
CA ALA A 364 -5.53 5.63 25.93
C ALA A 364 -5.00 6.98 25.42
N GLU A 365 -5.23 8.07 26.16
CA GLU A 365 -4.67 9.39 25.86
C GLU A 365 -3.14 9.36 25.84
N ARG A 366 -2.53 8.74 26.87
CA ARG A 366 -1.07 8.60 26.97
C ARG A 366 -0.46 7.87 25.77
N TYR A 367 -1.05 6.74 25.35
CA TYR A 367 -0.59 6.02 24.16
C TYR A 367 -0.81 6.83 22.87
N ALA A 368 -1.94 7.51 22.72
CA ALA A 368 -2.22 8.33 21.55
C ALA A 368 -1.24 9.50 21.42
N THR A 369 -1.01 10.26 22.50
CA THR A 369 -0.05 11.38 22.51
C THR A 369 1.37 10.91 22.22
N ALA A 370 1.82 9.84 22.88
CA ALA A 370 3.18 9.33 22.71
C ALA A 370 3.38 8.69 21.32
N GLY A 371 2.38 7.95 20.82
CA GLY A 371 2.35 7.37 19.49
C GLY A 371 2.43 8.44 18.41
N TRP A 372 1.57 9.46 18.50
CA TRP A 372 1.52 10.56 17.54
C TRP A 372 2.81 11.37 17.54
N SER A 373 3.29 11.75 18.73
CA SER A 373 4.56 12.49 18.89
C SER A 373 5.73 11.73 18.28
N SER A 374 5.79 10.41 18.46
CA SER A 374 6.85 9.56 17.88
C SER A 374 6.72 9.46 16.36
N LEU A 375 5.50 9.45 15.82
CA LEU A 375 5.25 9.36 14.39
C LEU A 375 5.63 10.65 13.65
N ILE A 376 5.29 11.81 14.21
CA ILE A 376 5.59 13.12 13.60
C ILE A 376 7.06 13.54 13.78
N SER A 377 7.72 13.10 14.84
CA SER A 377 9.13 13.43 15.11
C SER A 377 10.13 12.48 14.45
N ARG A 378 9.63 11.38 13.84
CA ARG A 378 10.47 10.44 13.10
C ARG A 378 11.14 11.16 11.94
N SER A 379 12.46 11.31 12.02
CA SER A 379 13.29 11.74 10.89
C SER A 379 13.25 10.68 9.78
N ASP A 380 13.12 11.12 8.53
CA ASP A 380 13.07 10.26 7.34
C ASP A 380 14.31 9.35 7.20
#